data_AF-A0A1I4YX10-F1
#
_entry.id   AF-A0A1I4YX10-F1
#
_cell.length_a   1.000
_cell.length_b   1.000
_cell.length_c   1.000
_cell.angle_alpha   90.00
_cell.angle_beta   90.00
_cell.angle_gamma   90.00
#
_symmetry.space_group_name_H-M   'P 1'
#
loop_
_entity.id
_entity.type
_entity.pdbx_description
1 polymer ?
#
loop_
_entity_poly.entity_id
_entity_poly.type
_entity_poly.pdbx_seq_one_letter_code
_entity_poly.pdbx_strand_id
1 'polypeptide(L)'
;MRTRSLAAVLSGALALSAFAVPAAHADDGPVITDVVVNGGAALALGPTAPKTFKVSVTARHGSGIEKMSIHVRLPSYLYRASDRGITCAVVSATTSTCTGSWTIDAGSFYSNDPADDPWYVNASVTAGDDNWMTTDQAATFTVRRLATLGVNAAPEPVRKNAQLTVTGRLARADWRTHKSAGYSGRSVKLQFRKKGSDTYSTVKTVRSGSGGALRATVKAGADGYWRWTFAGNSTTSAAKATGDYVDVR
;
A
#
# COMPACT_ATOMS: atom_id res chain seq x y z
N MET A 1 -59.56 7.56 -88.07
CA MET A 1 -60.23 8.11 -86.87
C MET A 1 -59.18 8.52 -85.87
N ARG A 2 -59.32 9.74 -85.32
CA ARG A 2 -58.42 10.36 -84.36
C ARG A 2 -58.71 9.82 -82.96
N THR A 3 -57.67 9.53 -82.18
CA THR A 3 -57.65 9.88 -80.74
C THR A 3 -56.21 9.93 -80.24
N ARG A 4 -55.86 11.07 -79.64
CA ARG A 4 -54.61 11.34 -78.91
C ARG A 4 -54.73 10.79 -77.50
N SER A 5 -53.65 10.29 -76.91
CA SER A 5 -53.42 10.32 -75.45
C SER A 5 -51.93 10.42 -75.13
N LEU A 6 -51.63 11.36 -74.24
CA LEU A 6 -50.32 11.76 -73.73
C LEU A 6 -49.91 10.97 -72.48
N ALA A 7 -48.59 10.85 -72.30
CA ALA A 7 -47.80 10.87 -71.05
C ALA A 7 -48.15 9.93 -69.88
N ALA A 8 -47.15 9.17 -69.42
CA ALA A 8 -46.39 9.49 -68.19
C ALA A 8 -45.32 8.41 -67.94
N VAL A 9 -44.04 8.82 -67.91
CA VAL A 9 -42.94 8.02 -67.37
C VAL A 9 -42.95 8.20 -65.86
N LEU A 10 -43.22 7.13 -65.10
CA LEU A 10 -43.07 7.09 -63.65
C LEU A 10 -41.80 6.31 -63.31
N SER A 11 -40.75 7.06 -62.96
CA SER A 11 -39.55 6.54 -62.31
C SER A 11 -39.91 6.15 -60.88
N GLY A 12 -40.00 4.85 -60.60
CA GLY A 12 -40.17 4.34 -59.23
C GLY A 12 -38.88 4.51 -58.43
N ALA A 13 -38.89 5.45 -57.47
CA ALA A 13 -37.86 5.55 -56.45
C ALA A 13 -38.03 4.42 -55.43
N LEU A 14 -37.08 3.48 -55.37
CA LEU A 14 -36.93 2.57 -54.24
C LEU A 14 -36.45 3.37 -53.02
N ALA A 15 -37.38 3.77 -52.16
CA ALA A 15 -37.05 4.22 -50.82
C ALA A 15 -36.69 2.99 -49.98
N LEU A 16 -35.39 2.69 -49.81
CA LEU A 16 -34.95 1.81 -48.74
C LEU A 16 -35.20 2.55 -47.42
N SER A 17 -36.25 2.16 -46.71
CA SER A 17 -36.42 2.48 -45.29
C SER A 17 -35.31 1.77 -44.52
N ALA A 18 -34.18 2.45 -44.32
CA ALA A 18 -33.20 2.00 -43.35
C ALA A 18 -33.84 2.17 -41.97
N PHE A 19 -34.39 1.09 -41.42
CA PHE A 19 -34.62 1.02 -39.99
C PHE A 19 -33.25 1.12 -39.32
N ALA A 20 -32.92 2.32 -38.82
CA ALA A 20 -31.92 2.45 -37.79
C ALA A 20 -32.48 1.74 -36.55
N VAL A 21 -32.25 0.43 -36.47
CA VAL A 21 -32.33 -0.27 -35.19
C VAL A 21 -31.37 0.47 -34.29
N PRO A 22 -31.80 1.02 -33.13
CA PRO A 22 -30.85 1.48 -32.15
C PRO A 22 -29.94 0.28 -31.88
N ALA A 23 -28.65 0.40 -32.19
CA ALA A 23 -27.70 -0.56 -31.67
C ALA A 23 -27.95 -0.56 -30.16
N ALA A 24 -28.40 -1.69 -29.62
CA ALA A 24 -28.39 -1.91 -28.19
C ALA A 24 -26.91 -1.86 -27.81
N HIS A 25 -26.45 -0.67 -27.41
CA HIS A 25 -25.19 -0.56 -26.71
C HIS A 25 -25.40 -1.44 -25.47
N ALA A 26 -24.69 -2.56 -25.39
CA ALA A 26 -24.53 -3.23 -24.12
C ALA A 26 -24.00 -2.15 -23.17
N ASP A 27 -24.77 -1.79 -22.15
CA ASP A 27 -24.32 -0.83 -21.16
C ASP A 27 -23.08 -1.45 -20.49
N ASP A 28 -21.93 -0.80 -20.63
CA ASP A 28 -20.69 -1.33 -20.08
C ASP A 28 -20.87 -1.39 -18.56
N GLY A 29 -20.72 -2.59 -17.98
CA GLY A 29 -20.93 -2.80 -16.54
C GLY A 29 -20.08 -1.89 -15.66
N PRO A 30 -20.39 -1.81 -14.35
CA PRO A 30 -19.64 -0.96 -13.44
C PRO A 30 -18.14 -1.24 -13.54
N VAL A 31 -17.32 -0.20 -13.34
CA VAL A 31 -15.86 -0.32 -13.38
C VAL A 31 -15.26 0.19 -12.07
N ILE A 32 -14.27 -0.52 -11.56
CA ILE A 32 -13.43 -0.03 -10.46
C ILE A 32 -12.38 0.91 -11.04
N THR A 33 -12.29 2.11 -10.49
CA THR A 33 -11.41 3.18 -10.98
C THR A 33 -10.24 3.46 -10.04
N ASP A 34 -10.38 3.14 -8.74
CA ASP A 34 -9.32 3.33 -7.76
C ASP A 34 -9.47 2.36 -6.58
N VAL A 35 -8.33 1.95 -6.00
CA VAL A 35 -8.27 1.16 -4.78
C VAL A 35 -7.13 1.66 -3.91
N VAL A 36 -7.48 2.18 -2.73
CA VAL A 36 -6.51 2.69 -1.75
C VAL A 36 -6.47 1.79 -0.54
N VAL A 37 -5.34 1.11 -0.35
CA VAL A 37 -5.06 0.33 0.85
C VAL A 37 -4.28 1.19 1.85
N ASN A 38 -4.78 1.28 3.08
CA ASN A 38 -4.16 1.97 4.21
C ASN A 38 -3.75 3.42 3.90
N GLY A 39 -4.54 4.14 3.11
CA GLY A 39 -4.22 5.52 2.69
C GLY A 39 -2.94 5.62 1.84
N GLY A 40 -2.52 4.52 1.18
CA GLY A 40 -1.27 4.42 0.44
C GLY A 40 -0.03 4.19 1.32
N ALA A 41 -0.18 4.20 2.65
CA ALA A 41 0.92 3.96 3.56
C ALA A 41 1.29 2.47 3.65
N ALA A 42 2.58 2.17 3.69
CA ALA A 42 3.08 0.81 3.83
C ALA A 42 2.51 0.12 5.08
N LEU A 43 2.00 -1.09 4.91
CA LEU A 43 1.52 -1.90 6.03
C LEU A 43 2.65 -2.76 6.58
N ALA A 44 2.92 -2.58 7.87
CA ALA A 44 3.89 -3.39 8.59
C ALA A 44 3.30 -3.83 9.94
N LEU A 45 3.48 -5.11 10.28
CA LEU A 45 2.97 -5.71 11.50
C LEU A 45 4.10 -6.06 12.47
N GLY A 46 3.86 -5.80 13.75
CA GLY A 46 4.70 -6.29 14.84
C GLY A 46 4.59 -7.81 15.02
N PRO A 47 5.23 -8.37 16.06
CA PRO A 47 5.20 -9.82 16.30
C PRO A 47 3.84 -10.34 16.76
N THR A 48 3.08 -9.55 17.52
CA THR A 48 1.82 -9.99 18.17
C THR A 48 0.73 -8.94 18.25
N ALA A 49 1.04 -7.66 18.05
CA ALA A 49 0.03 -6.61 18.19
C ALA A 49 -0.88 -6.58 16.94
N PRO A 50 -2.21 -6.72 17.10
CA PRO A 50 -3.14 -6.56 15.99
C PRO A 50 -3.05 -5.16 15.38
N LYS A 51 -3.20 -5.08 14.06
CA LYS A 51 -3.21 -3.81 13.34
C LYS A 51 -4.44 -3.72 12.45
N THR A 52 -5.19 -2.65 12.63
CA THR A 52 -6.30 -2.30 11.74
C THR A 52 -5.81 -1.38 10.62
N PHE A 53 -6.23 -1.67 9.40
CA PHE A 53 -6.05 -0.80 8.24
C PHE A 53 -7.37 -0.65 7.47
N LYS A 54 -7.46 0.39 6.64
CA LYS A 54 -8.63 0.64 5.80
C LYS A 54 -8.36 0.23 4.35
N VAL A 55 -9.40 -0.18 3.65
CA VAL A 55 -9.38 -0.29 2.18
C VAL A 55 -10.55 0.51 1.65
N SER A 56 -10.25 1.39 0.69
CA SER A 56 -11.24 2.17 -0.04
C SER A 56 -11.25 1.72 -1.49
N VAL A 57 -12.43 1.46 -2.06
CA VAL A 57 -12.62 1.10 -3.47
C VAL A 57 -13.56 2.12 -4.08
N THR A 58 -13.16 2.71 -5.20
CA THR A 58 -13.96 3.66 -5.97
C THR A 58 -14.42 3.00 -7.26
N ALA A 59 -15.73 3.02 -7.51
CA ALA A 59 -16.32 2.47 -8.72
C ALA A 59 -17.21 3.49 -9.42
N ARG A 60 -17.40 3.30 -10.73
CA ARG A 60 -18.17 4.17 -11.60
C ARG A 60 -19.11 3.36 -12.50
N HIS A 61 -20.32 3.87 -12.69
CA HIS A 61 -21.27 3.40 -13.70
C HIS A 61 -22.26 4.52 -14.08
N GLY A 62 -22.81 4.49 -15.30
CA GLY A 62 -23.73 5.52 -15.81
C GLY A 62 -24.99 5.69 -14.95
N SER A 63 -25.53 4.59 -14.42
CA SER A 63 -26.68 4.57 -13.50
C SER A 63 -26.33 4.85 -12.03
N GLY A 64 -25.06 5.09 -11.72
CA GLY A 64 -24.57 5.17 -10.34
C GLY A 64 -24.27 3.80 -9.73
N ILE A 65 -23.68 3.79 -8.52
CA ILE A 65 -23.32 2.57 -7.80
C ILE A 65 -24.33 2.35 -6.67
N GLU A 66 -25.05 1.23 -6.72
CA GLU A 66 -26.04 0.85 -5.72
C GLU A 66 -25.38 0.15 -4.52
N LYS A 67 -24.52 -0.84 -4.80
CA LYS A 67 -23.94 -1.70 -3.75
C LYS A 67 -22.51 -2.07 -4.07
N MET A 68 -21.71 -2.23 -3.02
CA MET A 68 -20.37 -2.79 -3.13
C MET A 68 -20.16 -3.84 -2.04
N SER A 69 -19.30 -4.81 -2.31
CA SER A 69 -18.68 -5.65 -1.29
C SER A 69 -17.17 -5.63 -1.48
N ILE A 70 -16.41 -5.69 -0.39
CA ILE A 70 -14.95 -5.67 -0.41
C ILE A 70 -14.45 -6.79 0.50
N HIS A 71 -13.53 -7.60 -0.01
CA HIS A 71 -12.82 -8.62 0.74
C HIS A 71 -11.31 -8.40 0.63
N VAL A 72 -10.60 -8.70 1.70
CA VAL A 72 -9.15 -8.84 1.70
C VAL A 72 -8.82 -10.33 1.67
N ARG A 73 -7.88 -10.70 0.80
CA ARG A 73 -7.45 -12.08 0.59
C ARG A 73 -5.94 -12.20 0.69
N LEU A 74 -5.49 -13.24 1.38
CA LEU A 74 -4.13 -13.78 1.27
C LEU A 74 -4.30 -15.26 0.93
N PRO A 75 -3.84 -15.73 -0.25
CA PRO A 75 -4.02 -17.12 -0.66
C PRO A 75 -3.62 -18.09 0.44
N SER A 76 -4.44 -19.12 0.66
CA SER A 76 -4.23 -20.16 1.67
C SER A 76 -4.26 -19.73 3.15
N TYR A 77 -4.37 -18.43 3.46
CA TYR A 77 -4.39 -17.92 4.85
C TYR A 77 -5.72 -17.30 5.24
N LEU A 78 -6.29 -16.43 4.40
CA LEU A 78 -7.52 -15.72 4.74
C LEU A 78 -8.28 -15.22 3.51
N TYR A 79 -9.59 -15.14 3.68
CA TYR A 79 -10.52 -14.39 2.83
C TYR A 79 -11.55 -13.77 3.75
N ARG A 80 -11.54 -12.44 3.91
CA ARG A 80 -12.33 -11.75 4.96
C ARG A 80 -13.00 -10.49 4.44
N ALA A 81 -14.28 -10.35 4.77
CA ALA A 81 -15.00 -9.08 4.68
C ALA A 81 -14.50 -8.09 5.75
N SER A 82 -14.91 -6.83 5.64
CA SER A 82 -14.58 -5.78 6.62
C SER A 82 -15.15 -6.12 8.01
N ASP A 83 -14.34 -5.92 9.06
CA ASP A 83 -14.70 -6.20 10.46
C ASP A 83 -15.86 -5.33 10.96
N ARG A 84 -16.13 -4.20 10.29
CA ARG A 84 -17.11 -3.19 10.70
C ARG A 84 -18.10 -2.85 9.60
N GLY A 85 -18.26 -3.75 8.62
CA GLY A 85 -18.99 -3.43 7.39
C GLY A 85 -18.26 -2.39 6.53
N ILE A 86 -18.88 -1.96 5.44
CA ILE A 86 -18.32 -0.91 4.58
C ILE A 86 -19.24 0.30 4.58
N THR A 87 -18.67 1.49 4.50
CA THR A 87 -19.41 2.75 4.35
C THR A 87 -19.15 3.30 2.95
N CYS A 88 -20.22 3.53 2.19
CA CYS A 88 -20.14 4.08 0.84
C CYS A 88 -20.51 5.56 0.86
N ALA A 89 -19.65 6.38 0.26
CA ALA A 89 -19.88 7.79 0.02
C ALA A 89 -20.07 8.02 -1.48
N VAL A 90 -21.16 8.67 -1.86
CA VAL A 90 -21.40 9.10 -3.23
C VAL A 90 -20.46 10.27 -3.53
N VAL A 91 -19.61 10.12 -4.55
CA VAL A 91 -18.69 11.16 -5.02
C VAL A 91 -19.37 12.01 -6.11
N SER A 92 -20.17 11.37 -6.96
CA SER A 92 -21.02 12.01 -7.97
C SER A 92 -22.17 11.08 -8.35
N ALA A 93 -23.10 11.54 -9.20
CA ALA A 93 -24.21 10.70 -9.69
C ALA A 93 -23.77 9.34 -10.25
N THR A 94 -22.57 9.26 -10.85
CA THR A 94 -22.07 8.04 -11.47
C THR A 94 -21.02 7.29 -10.65
N THR A 95 -20.58 7.84 -9.51
CA THR A 95 -19.34 7.38 -8.84
C THR A 95 -19.52 7.33 -7.33
N SER A 96 -19.12 6.22 -6.72
CA SER A 96 -19.12 6.03 -5.28
C SER A 96 -17.81 5.42 -4.80
N THR A 97 -17.40 5.79 -3.59
CA THR A 97 -16.25 5.20 -2.89
C THR A 97 -16.73 4.50 -1.63
N CYS A 98 -16.48 3.20 -1.51
CA CYS A 98 -16.79 2.42 -0.32
C CYS A 98 -15.53 2.10 0.47
N THR A 99 -15.58 2.29 1.79
CA THR A 99 -14.44 2.08 2.69
C THR A 99 -14.78 1.09 3.79
N GLY A 100 -13.93 0.08 3.98
CA GLY A 100 -13.98 -0.88 5.08
C GLY A 100 -12.75 -0.81 5.99
N SER A 101 -12.74 -1.62 7.05
CA SER A 101 -11.62 -1.79 7.98
C SER A 101 -11.34 -3.27 8.23
N TRP A 102 -10.07 -3.66 8.20
CA TRP A 102 -9.60 -5.02 8.46
C TRP A 102 -8.52 -5.01 9.51
N THR A 103 -8.63 -5.91 10.48
CA THR A 103 -7.69 -6.08 11.59
C THR A 103 -6.93 -7.39 11.39
N ILE A 104 -5.62 -7.28 11.24
CA ILE A 104 -4.74 -8.44 11.11
C ILE A 104 -3.98 -8.60 12.42
N ASP A 105 -4.14 -9.77 13.03
CA ASP A 105 -3.35 -10.20 14.16
C ASP A 105 -2.21 -11.09 13.68
N ALA A 106 -0.98 -10.58 13.77
CA ALA A 106 0.20 -11.37 13.45
C ALA A 106 0.46 -12.51 14.45
N GLY A 107 -0.15 -12.44 15.65
CA GLY A 107 -0.14 -13.50 16.65
C GLY A 107 -0.83 -14.79 16.19
N SER A 108 -1.66 -14.75 15.15
CA SER A 108 -2.31 -15.95 14.59
C SER A 108 -1.51 -16.62 13.46
N PHE A 109 -0.39 -16.04 13.03
CA PHE A 109 0.40 -16.61 11.94
C PHE A 109 1.37 -17.67 12.48
N TYR A 110 1.37 -18.85 11.85
CA TYR A 110 2.27 -19.96 12.18
C TYR A 110 3.56 -19.96 11.33
N SER A 111 3.71 -19.00 10.40
CA SER A 111 4.89 -18.83 9.56
C SER A 111 5.17 -17.34 9.29
N ASN A 112 6.19 -17.04 8.49
CA ASN A 112 6.46 -15.68 8.03
C ASN A 112 6.00 -15.43 6.58
N ASP A 113 5.48 -16.45 5.90
CA ASP A 113 5.09 -16.43 4.49
C ASP A 113 4.06 -15.33 4.15
N PRO A 114 3.16 -14.90 5.07
CA PRO A 114 2.31 -13.75 4.80
C PRO A 114 3.04 -12.44 4.43
N ALA A 115 4.37 -12.37 4.62
CA ALA A 115 5.20 -11.24 4.19
C ALA A 115 5.87 -11.44 2.83
N ASP A 116 5.97 -12.68 2.37
CA ASP A 116 6.51 -13.08 1.08
C ASP A 116 5.40 -13.11 0.01
N ASP A 117 4.17 -13.38 0.41
CA ASP A 117 3.02 -13.53 -0.47
C ASP A 117 2.28 -12.21 -0.75
N PRO A 118 1.74 -12.06 -1.97
CA PRO A 118 0.87 -10.94 -2.31
C PRO A 118 -0.49 -11.04 -1.61
N TRP A 119 -0.99 -9.91 -1.15
CA TRP A 119 -2.33 -9.75 -0.63
C TRP A 119 -3.21 -9.09 -1.69
N TYR A 120 -4.48 -9.44 -1.73
CA TYR A 120 -5.41 -8.97 -2.74
C TYR A 120 -6.59 -8.25 -2.10
N VAL A 121 -7.07 -7.23 -2.80
CA VAL A 121 -8.40 -6.67 -2.60
C VAL A 121 -9.30 -7.29 -3.66
N ASN A 122 -10.38 -7.92 -3.23
CA ASN A 122 -11.46 -8.40 -4.06
C ASN A 122 -12.65 -7.48 -3.87
N ALA A 123 -13.35 -7.12 -4.94
CA ALA A 123 -14.57 -6.35 -4.85
C ALA A 123 -15.63 -6.88 -5.79
N SER A 124 -16.88 -6.72 -5.39
CA SER A 124 -18.04 -6.87 -6.26
C SER A 124 -18.85 -5.59 -6.21
N VAL A 125 -19.31 -5.12 -7.37
CA VAL A 125 -20.01 -3.85 -7.53
C VAL A 125 -21.31 -4.11 -8.28
N THR A 126 -22.41 -3.56 -7.77
CA THR A 126 -23.72 -3.53 -8.43
C THR A 126 -24.08 -2.08 -8.70
N ALA A 127 -24.41 -1.78 -9.95
CA ALA A 127 -24.86 -0.49 -10.40
C ALA A 127 -26.38 -0.32 -10.21
N GLY A 128 -26.89 0.91 -10.31
CA GLY A 128 -28.31 1.23 -10.06
C GLY A 128 -29.31 0.65 -11.07
N ASP A 129 -28.83 0.08 -12.17
CA ASP A 129 -29.59 -0.61 -13.22
C ASP A 129 -29.36 -2.14 -13.19
N ASP A 130 -28.96 -2.66 -12.02
CA ASP A 130 -28.71 -4.08 -11.74
C ASP A 130 -27.51 -4.71 -12.49
N ASN A 131 -26.77 -3.93 -13.29
CA ASN A 131 -25.54 -4.40 -13.91
C ASN A 131 -24.45 -4.58 -12.85
N TRP A 132 -23.63 -5.63 -12.95
CA TRP A 132 -22.70 -5.99 -11.89
C TRP A 132 -21.36 -6.49 -12.41
N MET A 133 -20.34 -6.34 -11.57
CA MET A 133 -19.01 -6.90 -11.79
C MET A 133 -18.49 -7.57 -10.51
N THR A 134 -17.53 -8.48 -10.68
CA THR A 134 -16.71 -8.99 -9.58
C THR A 134 -15.26 -9.11 -10.04
N THR A 135 -14.32 -8.97 -9.11
CA THR A 135 -12.89 -9.09 -9.40
C THR A 135 -12.24 -10.15 -8.54
N ASP A 136 -11.39 -10.98 -9.15
CA ASP A 136 -10.45 -11.86 -8.42
C ASP A 136 -9.26 -11.08 -7.82
N GLN A 137 -9.02 -9.87 -8.33
CA GLN A 137 -7.97 -8.94 -7.90
C GLN A 137 -8.29 -7.53 -8.39
N ALA A 138 -8.97 -6.72 -7.57
CA ALA A 138 -9.13 -5.28 -7.81
C ALA A 138 -7.81 -4.52 -7.53
N ALA A 139 -7.03 -4.99 -6.56
CA ALA A 139 -5.68 -4.48 -6.28
C ALA A 139 -4.82 -5.54 -5.60
N THR A 140 -3.50 -5.31 -5.62
CA THR A 140 -2.52 -6.08 -4.87
C THR A 140 -1.77 -5.18 -3.91
N PHE A 141 -1.46 -5.69 -2.73
CA PHE A 141 -0.61 -5.02 -1.74
C PHE A 141 0.26 -6.03 -1.00
N THR A 142 1.19 -5.53 -0.19
CA THR A 142 2.10 -6.36 0.61
C THR A 142 2.01 -5.97 2.07
N VAL A 143 2.10 -6.96 2.95
CA VAL A 143 2.19 -6.75 4.39
C VAL A 143 3.60 -7.11 4.85
N ARG A 144 4.34 -6.14 5.39
CA ARG A 144 5.73 -6.36 5.78
C ARG A 144 5.86 -6.71 7.25
N ARG A 145 6.93 -7.42 7.59
CA ARG A 145 7.36 -7.59 8.99
C ARG A 145 7.97 -6.28 9.48
N LEU A 146 7.52 -5.79 10.63
CA LEU A 146 8.01 -4.54 11.21
C LEU A 146 9.47 -4.68 11.64
N ALA A 147 10.33 -3.77 11.16
CA ALA A 147 11.69 -3.62 11.66
C ALA A 147 11.77 -2.57 12.77
N THR A 148 12.70 -2.78 13.69
CA THR A 148 13.04 -1.83 14.75
C THR A 148 14.55 -1.58 14.79
N LEU A 149 14.94 -0.38 15.20
CA LEU A 149 16.33 0.04 15.35
C LEU A 149 16.54 0.74 16.68
N GLY A 150 17.53 0.28 17.43
CA GLY A 150 18.11 1.03 18.55
C GLY A 150 19.41 1.72 18.13
N VAL A 151 19.79 2.77 18.84
CA VAL A 151 21.08 3.46 18.71
C VAL A 151 21.60 3.80 20.10
N ASN A 152 22.92 3.80 20.25
CA ASN A 152 23.62 4.34 21.41
C ASN A 152 24.98 4.86 20.94
N ALA A 153 25.31 6.13 21.18
CA ALA A 153 26.59 6.74 20.89
C ALA A 153 27.39 6.91 22.19
N ALA A 154 28.69 6.58 22.16
CA ALA A 154 29.56 6.69 23.34
C ALA A 154 31.03 6.87 22.94
N PRO A 155 31.86 7.52 23.77
CA PRO A 155 31.53 8.14 25.06
C PRO A 155 30.74 9.45 24.90
N GLU A 156 30.04 9.85 25.96
CA GLU A 156 29.33 11.13 26.05
C GLU A 156 29.60 11.74 27.44
N PRO A 157 30.13 12.98 27.52
CA PRO A 157 30.60 13.82 26.42
C PRO A 157 31.87 13.25 25.74
N VAL A 158 32.15 13.69 24.52
CA VAL A 158 33.34 13.28 23.75
C VAL A 158 34.20 14.48 23.39
N ARG A 159 35.53 14.33 23.40
CA ARG A 159 36.41 15.41 22.92
C ARG A 159 36.23 15.64 21.42
N LYS A 160 36.33 16.89 20.98
CA LYS A 160 36.29 17.25 19.56
C LYS A 160 37.31 16.44 18.75
N ASN A 161 36.85 15.87 17.65
CA ASN A 161 37.61 14.99 16.76
C ASN A 161 38.15 13.71 17.42
N ALA A 162 37.67 13.34 18.61
CA ALA A 162 37.93 12.03 19.20
C ALA A 162 37.04 10.94 18.59
N GLN A 163 37.37 9.68 18.87
CA GLN A 163 36.59 8.55 18.39
C GLN A 163 35.26 8.47 19.16
N LEU A 164 34.18 8.33 18.41
CA LEU A 164 32.85 8.01 18.90
C LEU A 164 32.47 6.64 18.36
N THR A 165 32.04 5.75 19.24
CA THR A 165 31.50 4.44 18.88
C THR A 165 29.98 4.52 18.95
N VAL A 166 29.33 4.29 17.82
CA VAL A 166 27.88 4.18 17.74
C VAL A 166 27.51 2.71 17.59
N THR A 167 26.73 2.20 18.54
CA THR A 167 26.18 0.85 18.54
C THR A 167 24.69 0.88 18.29
N GLY A 168 24.10 -0.30 18.05
CA GLY A 168 22.66 -0.43 17.86
C GLY A 168 22.28 -1.88 17.59
N ARG A 169 20.99 -2.10 17.35
CA ARG A 169 20.46 -3.41 16.97
C ARG A 169 19.35 -3.23 15.94
N LEU A 170 19.49 -3.88 14.79
CA LEU A 170 18.42 -4.07 13.82
C LEU A 170 17.66 -5.35 14.15
N ALA A 171 16.38 -5.22 14.44
CA ALA A 171 15.50 -6.35 14.67
C ALA A 171 14.30 -6.30 13.74
N ARG A 172 13.60 -7.43 13.61
CA ARG A 172 12.39 -7.58 12.80
C ARG A 172 11.42 -8.50 13.52
N ALA A 173 10.12 -8.20 13.44
CA ALA A 173 9.06 -9.10 13.90
C ALA A 173 9.24 -10.48 13.28
N ASP A 174 9.11 -11.55 14.05
CA ASP A 174 9.04 -12.93 13.61
C ASP A 174 7.69 -13.48 14.05
N TRP A 175 6.80 -13.67 13.08
CA TRP A 175 5.42 -14.03 13.36
C TRP A 175 5.32 -15.49 13.76
N ARG A 176 6.17 -16.37 13.22
CA ARG A 176 6.25 -17.78 13.64
C ARG A 176 6.64 -17.96 15.11
N THR A 177 7.53 -17.11 15.62
CA THR A 177 7.99 -17.19 17.02
C THR A 177 7.35 -16.15 17.93
N HIS A 178 6.46 -15.31 17.37
CA HIS A 178 5.78 -14.21 18.04
C HIS A 178 6.73 -13.26 18.80
N LYS A 179 7.95 -13.07 18.29
CA LYS A 179 9.03 -12.29 18.93
C LYS A 179 9.68 -11.31 17.96
N SER A 180 10.42 -10.34 18.51
CA SER A 180 11.32 -9.51 17.70
C SER A 180 12.71 -10.16 17.64
N ALA A 181 13.10 -10.64 16.46
CA ALA A 181 14.36 -11.34 16.25
C ALA A 181 15.41 -10.43 15.60
N GLY A 182 16.69 -10.70 15.87
CA GLY A 182 17.80 -9.95 15.28
C GLY A 182 17.85 -10.16 13.77
N TYR A 183 18.01 -9.07 13.00
CA TYR A 183 17.99 -9.16 11.54
C TYR A 183 19.39 -8.92 10.96
N SER A 184 20.13 -10.02 10.81
CA SER A 184 21.53 -10.05 10.41
C SER A 184 21.75 -9.89 8.90
N GLY A 185 22.97 -9.50 8.53
CA GLY A 185 23.43 -9.42 7.15
C GLY A 185 22.72 -8.35 6.32
N ARG A 186 22.19 -7.28 6.93
CA ARG A 186 21.50 -6.19 6.21
C ARG A 186 22.34 -4.93 6.17
N SER A 187 22.23 -4.18 5.07
CA SER A 187 22.84 -2.85 4.96
C SER A 187 22.09 -1.84 5.82
N VAL A 188 22.80 -1.16 6.72
CA VAL A 188 22.25 -0.14 7.62
C VAL A 188 23.15 1.09 7.60
N LYS A 189 22.54 2.27 7.52
CA LYS A 189 23.26 3.56 7.41
C LYS A 189 23.30 4.24 8.76
N LEU A 190 24.49 4.63 9.21
CA LEU A 190 24.69 5.60 10.30
C LEU A 190 24.52 6.99 9.72
N GLN A 191 23.71 7.80 10.38
CA GLN A 191 23.48 9.20 10.02
C GLN A 191 23.82 10.12 11.19
N PHE A 192 24.29 11.32 10.86
CA PHE A 192 24.54 12.41 11.79
C PHE A 192 23.72 13.63 11.39
N ARG A 193 23.20 14.35 12.38
CA ARG A 193 22.54 15.66 12.23
C ARG A 193 23.14 16.61 13.25
N LYS A 194 23.78 17.69 12.79
CA LYS A 194 24.34 18.72 13.67
C LYS A 194 23.24 19.36 14.54
N LYS A 195 23.56 19.73 15.78
CA LYS A 195 22.67 20.51 16.64
C LYS A 195 22.23 21.80 15.92
N GLY A 196 20.93 22.12 16.00
CA GLY A 196 20.33 23.25 15.29
C GLY A 196 20.02 23.02 13.81
N SER A 197 20.27 21.82 13.27
CA SER A 197 19.86 21.40 11.94
C SER A 197 18.75 20.36 12.01
N ASP A 198 17.92 20.28 10.97
CA ASP A 198 16.93 19.22 10.75
C ASP A 198 17.36 18.17 9.73
N THR A 199 18.53 18.35 9.11
CA THR A 199 19.01 17.48 8.04
C THR A 199 19.99 16.43 8.57
N TYR A 200 19.66 15.16 8.33
CA TYR A 200 20.56 14.03 8.58
C TYR A 200 21.38 13.72 7.32
N SER A 201 22.69 13.57 7.49
CA SER A 201 23.60 13.08 6.45
C SER A 201 24.13 11.69 6.82
N THR A 202 24.21 10.79 5.83
CA THR A 202 24.84 9.47 6.04
C THR A 202 26.35 9.62 6.14
N VAL A 203 26.92 9.14 7.25
CA VAL A 203 28.36 9.20 7.52
C VAL A 203 29.05 7.83 7.40
N LYS A 204 28.28 6.74 7.52
CA LYS A 204 28.79 5.37 7.35
C LYS A 204 27.69 4.42 6.95
N THR A 205 28.05 3.35 6.24
CA THR A 205 27.17 2.21 5.97
C THR A 205 27.84 0.95 6.53
N VAL A 206 27.09 0.14 7.26
CA VAL A 206 27.57 -1.11 7.86
C VAL A 206 26.64 -2.27 7.47
N ARG A 207 27.09 -3.50 7.73
CA ARG A 207 26.25 -4.69 7.68
C ARG A 207 25.89 -5.11 9.11
N SER A 208 24.63 -5.43 9.37
CA SER A 208 24.23 -5.98 10.67
C SER A 208 24.91 -7.33 10.91
N GLY A 209 25.53 -7.49 12.07
CA GLY A 209 26.18 -8.73 12.49
C GLY A 209 25.21 -9.73 13.10
N SER A 210 25.76 -10.71 13.83
CA SER A 210 24.98 -11.70 14.57
C SER A 210 23.98 -11.01 15.52
N GLY A 211 22.78 -11.59 15.67
CA GLY A 211 21.71 -11.03 16.48
C GLY A 211 21.22 -9.63 16.03
N GLY A 212 21.57 -9.20 14.83
CA GLY A 212 21.25 -7.86 14.31
C GLY A 212 22.15 -6.74 14.85
N ALA A 213 23.29 -7.05 15.46
CA ALA A 213 24.18 -6.07 16.07
C ALA A 213 24.72 -5.05 15.04
N LEU A 214 24.77 -3.79 15.44
CA LEU A 214 25.34 -2.68 14.67
C LEU A 214 26.46 -2.03 15.47
N ARG A 215 27.57 -1.71 14.78
CA ARG A 215 28.68 -0.96 15.37
C ARG A 215 29.41 -0.17 14.30
N ALA A 216 29.71 1.09 14.59
CA ALA A 216 30.58 1.93 13.79
C ALA A 216 31.39 2.86 14.69
N THR A 217 32.67 3.04 14.34
CA THR A 217 33.50 4.10 14.91
C THR A 217 33.66 5.22 13.89
N VAL A 218 33.48 6.46 14.36
CA VAL A 218 33.50 7.72 13.60
C VAL A 218 34.19 8.80 14.44
N LYS A 219 34.45 9.97 13.86
CA LYS A 219 34.99 11.13 14.58
C LYS A 219 33.86 12.11 14.91
N ALA A 220 33.78 12.55 16.16
CA ALA A 220 32.80 13.52 16.61
C ALA A 220 33.33 14.96 16.41
N GLY A 221 32.90 15.63 15.35
CA GLY A 221 33.38 16.98 15.01
C GLY A 221 32.61 18.13 15.65
N ALA A 222 31.35 17.90 16.04
CA ALA A 222 30.45 18.88 16.62
C ALA A 222 29.26 18.20 17.31
N ASP A 223 28.59 18.93 18.21
CA ASP A 223 27.33 18.53 18.81
C ASP A 223 26.29 18.09 17.78
N GLY A 224 25.54 17.04 18.10
CA GLY A 224 24.43 16.62 17.27
C GLY A 224 23.89 15.25 17.59
N TYR A 225 23.03 14.77 16.70
CA TYR A 225 22.26 13.55 16.87
C TYR A 225 22.75 12.46 15.92
N TRP A 226 22.95 11.26 16.44
CA TRP A 226 23.36 10.07 15.70
C TRP A 226 22.22 9.08 15.62
N ARG A 227 21.95 8.51 14.44
CA ARG A 227 20.93 7.47 14.29
C ARG A 227 21.31 6.41 13.28
N TRP A 228 20.81 5.20 13.50
CA TRP A 228 20.78 4.16 12.48
C TRP A 228 19.51 4.26 11.62
N THR A 229 19.64 3.95 10.34
CA THR A 229 18.52 3.83 9.40
C THR A 229 18.64 2.59 8.54
N PHE A 230 17.53 1.88 8.39
CA PHE A 230 17.39 0.71 7.54
C PHE A 230 16.30 0.98 6.51
N ALA A 231 16.61 0.77 5.23
CA ALA A 231 15.71 1.11 4.13
C ALA A 231 14.51 0.16 3.98
N GLY A 232 14.53 -1.01 4.65
CA GLY A 232 13.56 -2.06 4.40
C GLY A 232 13.92 -2.90 3.18
N ASN A 233 13.02 -3.82 2.84
CA ASN A 233 13.02 -4.60 1.60
C ASN A 233 11.58 -5.08 1.32
N SER A 234 11.40 -6.00 0.37
CA SER A 234 10.08 -6.52 -0.01
C SER A 234 9.27 -7.04 1.18
N THR A 235 9.92 -7.71 2.14
CA THR A 235 9.25 -8.41 3.25
C THR A 235 9.42 -7.73 4.62
N THR A 236 10.17 -6.62 4.66
CA THR A 236 10.52 -5.91 5.90
C THR A 236 10.34 -4.42 5.75
N SER A 237 9.69 -3.80 6.73
CA SER A 237 9.54 -2.35 6.75
C SER A 237 10.89 -1.63 6.85
N ALA A 238 10.92 -0.38 6.41
CA ALA A 238 12.00 0.52 6.80
C ALA A 238 11.95 0.77 8.31
N ALA A 239 13.09 1.16 8.89
CA ALA A 239 13.20 1.57 10.28
C ALA A 239 14.18 2.72 10.41
N LYS A 240 13.93 3.62 11.38
CA LYS A 240 14.82 4.70 11.77
C LYS A 240 14.87 4.74 13.29
N ALA A 241 16.07 4.73 13.87
CA ALA A 241 16.20 4.96 15.31
C ALA A 241 15.90 6.43 15.64
N THR A 242 15.37 6.67 16.84
CA THR A 242 15.41 8.00 17.46
C THR A 242 16.87 8.42 17.59
N GLY A 243 17.19 9.68 17.27
CA GLY A 243 18.58 10.14 17.30
C GLY A 243 19.11 10.26 18.73
N ASP A 244 20.34 9.82 18.95
CA ASP A 244 21.06 9.93 20.20
C ASP A 244 21.96 11.17 20.21
N TYR A 245 21.85 12.01 21.23
CA TYR A 245 22.53 13.31 21.26
C TYR A 245 23.90 13.20 21.92
N VAL A 246 24.93 13.61 21.18
CA VAL A 246 26.31 13.66 21.68
C VAL A 246 26.74 15.11 21.91
N ASP A 247 27.18 15.41 23.14
CA ASP A 247 27.87 16.64 23.53
C ASP A 247 29.37 16.55 23.19
N VAL A 248 29.88 17.49 22.37
CA VAL A 248 31.28 17.53 21.93
C VAL A 248 32.03 18.67 22.62
N ARG A 249 33.11 18.33 23.33
CA ARG A 249 33.90 19.26 24.14
C ARG A 249 35.31 19.50 23.60
#